data_AF-A0A533XCR3-F1
#
_entry.id   AF-A0A533XCR3-F1
#
_cell.length_a   1.000
_cell.length_b   1.000
_cell.length_c   1.000
_cell.angle_alpha   90.00
_cell.angle_beta   90.00
_cell.angle_gamma   90.00
#
_symmetry.space_group_name_H-M   'P 1'
#
loop_
_entity.id
_entity.type
_entity.pdbx_description
1 polymer ?
#
loop_
_entity_poly.entity_id
_entity_poly.type
_entity_poly.pdbx_seq_one_letter_code
_entity_poly.pdbx_strand_id
1 'polypeptide(L)'
;MVFSLLLVFELRLPKMVRRVGEDLKGIEGQILEYQSYTKYMAKRERIGHGKRLNSILSHLQFLRKSRRLLDAQRRTLVGQYDSKVKHLLAFLDQFIPEYTKREVERHKTFFAFKSFDREQTEAIIKKDEFNLVIAGAGSGKTRTLTGRYAFLIESGASPNEILALAYTKSAAEEMEHRLRDEYHIKGANVRTFHSLGRELA
;
A
#
# COMPACT_ATOMS: atom_id res chain seq x y z
N MET A 1 -5.35 35.58 36.97
CA MET A 1 -5.41 34.21 36.39
C MET A 1 -5.45 34.18 34.86
N VAL A 2 -6.16 35.09 34.17
CA VAL A 2 -6.29 35.09 32.69
C VAL A 2 -4.99 35.48 31.95
N PHE A 3 -4.22 36.45 32.47
CA PHE A 3 -2.95 36.87 31.89
C PHE A 3 -1.88 35.77 31.89
N SER A 4 -1.85 34.95 32.95
CA SER A 4 -0.94 33.83 33.13
C SER A 4 -1.17 32.74 32.06
N LEU A 5 -2.43 32.49 31.70
CA LEU A 5 -2.80 31.46 30.74
C LEU A 5 -2.45 31.88 29.31
N LEU A 6 -2.69 33.15 28.95
CA LEU A 6 -2.38 33.69 27.62
C LEU A 6 -0.88 33.63 27.30
N LEU A 7 -0.05 33.98 28.28
CA LEU A 7 1.42 33.97 28.15
C LEU A 7 1.98 32.55 27.98
N VAL A 8 1.38 31.57 28.68
CA VAL A 8 1.73 30.14 28.49
C VAL A 8 1.37 29.67 27.08
N PHE A 9 0.26 30.13 26.50
CA PHE A 9 -0.13 29.81 25.13
C PHE A 9 0.84 30.42 24.10
N GLU A 10 1.20 31.70 24.24
CA GLU A 10 2.13 32.37 23.32
C GLU A 10 3.51 31.70 23.31
N LEU A 11 4.01 31.22 24.45
CA LEU A 11 5.29 30.51 24.53
C LEU A 11 5.23 29.09 23.94
N ARG A 12 4.05 28.46 23.86
CA ARG A 12 3.87 27.08 23.37
C ARG A 12 3.63 26.99 21.86
N LEU A 13 2.94 27.97 21.26
CA LEU A 13 2.59 27.94 19.83
C LEU A 13 3.82 27.85 18.90
N PRO A 14 4.90 28.62 19.08
CA PRO A 14 6.12 28.49 18.28
C PRO A 14 6.74 27.09 18.34
N LYS A 15 6.80 26.48 19.52
CA LYS A 15 7.34 25.14 19.72
C LYS A 15 6.49 24.09 18.99
N MET A 16 5.17 24.28 18.98
CA MET A 16 4.25 23.39 18.27
C MET A 16 4.38 23.50 16.75
N VAL A 17 4.49 24.71 16.20
CA VAL A 17 4.75 24.91 14.75
C VAL A 17 6.04 24.21 14.34
N ARG A 18 7.11 24.36 15.13
CA ARG A 18 8.39 23.69 14.89
C ARG A 18 8.25 22.17 14.91
N ARG A 19 7.61 21.62 15.95
CA ARG A 19 7.39 20.17 16.08
C ARG A 19 6.60 19.61 14.89
N VAL A 20 5.54 20.30 14.47
CA VAL A 20 4.77 19.94 13.27
C VAL A 20 5.66 19.88 12.03
N GLY A 21 6.55 20.86 11.84
CA GLY A 21 7.50 20.87 10.73
C GLY A 21 8.49 19.71 10.78
N GLU A 22 9.02 19.38 11.96
CA GLU A 22 9.94 18.24 12.18
C GLU A 22 9.25 16.90 11.91
N ASP A 23 8.04 16.70 12.44
CA ASP A 23 7.24 15.49 12.22
C ASP A 23 6.89 15.31 10.73
N LEU A 24 6.48 16.40 10.07
CA LEU A 24 6.14 16.39 8.64
C LEU A 24 7.36 16.04 7.78
N LYS A 25 8.51 16.66 8.05
CA LYS A 25 9.76 16.37 7.33
C LYS A 25 10.18 14.90 7.52
N GLY A 26 10.01 14.37 8.72
CA GLY A 26 10.29 12.96 9.01
C GLY A 26 9.41 12.01 8.19
N ILE A 27 8.11 12.28 8.08
CA ILE A 27 7.19 11.48 7.27
C ILE A 27 7.52 11.61 5.78
N GLU A 28 7.77 12.83 5.30
CA GLU A 28 8.13 13.07 3.90
C GLU A 28 9.39 12.29 3.50
N GLY A 29 10.43 12.30 4.34
CA GLY A 29 11.66 11.55 4.07
C GLY A 29 11.42 10.05 3.96
N GLN A 30 10.50 9.49 4.75
CA GLN A 30 10.12 8.07 4.66
C GLN A 30 9.28 7.75 3.41
N ILE A 31 8.50 8.71 2.92
CA ILE A 31 7.68 8.53 1.71
C ILE A 31 8.51 8.69 0.43
N LEU A 32 9.63 9.41 0.48
CA LEU A 32 10.42 9.82 -0.68
C LEU A 32 10.82 8.65 -1.59
N GLU A 33 11.21 7.52 -1.00
CA GLU A 33 11.65 6.33 -1.76
C GLU A 33 10.55 5.67 -2.60
N TYR A 34 9.28 6.05 -2.37
CA TYR A 34 8.12 5.49 -3.05
C TYR A 34 7.61 6.38 -4.20
N GLN A 35 8.12 7.59 -4.36
CA GLN A 35 7.62 8.55 -5.36
C GLN A 35 7.89 8.11 -6.81
N SER A 36 8.92 7.30 -7.04
CA SER A 36 9.23 6.70 -8.35
C SER A 36 8.31 5.51 -8.69
N TYR A 37 7.56 5.00 -7.72
CA TYR A 37 6.77 3.76 -7.80
C TYR A 37 7.60 2.54 -8.19
N THR A 38 8.92 2.53 -7.98
CA THR A 38 9.75 1.33 -8.15
C THR A 38 9.68 0.41 -6.94
N LYS A 39 9.43 0.97 -5.75
CA LYS A 39 9.14 0.24 -4.52
C LYS A 39 7.65 0.22 -4.22
N TYR A 40 7.18 -0.89 -3.67
CA TYR A 40 5.82 -1.03 -3.16
C TYR A 40 5.77 -0.62 -1.69
N MET A 41 5.03 0.43 -1.35
CA MET A 41 4.77 0.81 0.05
C MET A 41 3.69 -0.12 0.59
N ALA A 42 3.91 -0.88 1.68
CA ALA A 42 2.89 -1.82 2.18
C ALA A 42 1.69 -1.12 2.84
N LYS A 43 0.54 -1.80 2.93
CA LYS A 43 -0.71 -1.30 3.51
C LYS A 43 -0.52 -0.81 4.93
N ARG A 44 0.26 -1.55 5.74
CA ARG A 44 0.58 -1.17 7.12
C ARG A 44 1.32 0.16 7.18
N GLU A 45 2.30 0.35 6.31
CA GLU A 45 3.07 1.60 6.20
C GLU A 45 2.19 2.75 5.72
N ARG A 46 1.43 2.56 4.63
CA ARG A 46 0.47 3.56 4.10
C ARG A 46 -0.50 4.05 5.19
N ILE A 47 -1.12 3.12 5.93
CA ILE A 47 -2.01 3.44 7.05
C ILE A 47 -1.26 4.17 8.17
N GLY A 48 -0.04 3.73 8.49
CA GLY A 48 0.81 4.35 9.51
C GLY A 48 1.12 5.81 9.18
N HIS A 49 1.56 6.09 7.94
CA HIS A 49 1.79 7.45 7.46
C HIS A 49 0.51 8.28 7.45
N GLY A 50 -0.59 7.72 6.95
CA GLY A 50 -1.90 8.39 6.93
C GLY A 50 -2.37 8.81 8.33
N LYS A 51 -2.24 7.95 9.34
CA LYS A 51 -2.58 8.29 10.73
C LYS A 51 -1.73 9.46 11.27
N ARG A 52 -0.42 9.41 11.04
CA ARG A 52 0.51 10.46 11.48
C ARG A 52 0.24 11.79 10.78
N LEU A 53 0.00 11.77 9.47
CA LEU A 53 -0.37 12.97 8.70
C LEU A 53 -1.70 13.57 9.16
N ASN A 54 -2.71 12.74 9.45
CA ASN A 54 -3.97 13.22 10.01
C ASN A 54 -3.80 13.84 11.40
N SER A 55 -2.93 13.28 12.25
CA SER A 55 -2.58 13.90 13.54
C SER A 55 -1.93 15.28 13.35
N ILE A 56 -1.02 15.41 12.37
CA ILE A 56 -0.41 16.71 12.03
C ILE A 56 -1.49 17.68 11.51
N LEU A 57 -2.41 17.21 10.66
CA LEU A 57 -3.50 18.02 10.15
C LEU A 57 -4.38 18.58 11.28
N SER A 58 -4.68 17.78 12.31
CA SER A 58 -5.39 18.25 13.50
C SER A 58 -4.62 19.34 14.27
N HIS A 59 -3.30 19.20 14.43
CA HIS A 59 -2.48 20.26 15.02
C HIS A 59 -2.46 21.53 14.18
N LEU A 60 -2.38 21.41 12.85
CA LEU A 60 -2.44 22.54 11.93
C LEU A 60 -3.80 23.25 11.96
N GLN A 61 -4.91 22.49 12.06
CA GLN A 61 -6.24 23.06 12.25
C GLN A 61 -6.34 23.87 13.54
N PHE A 62 -5.76 23.37 14.64
CA PHE A 62 -5.67 24.12 15.89
C PHE A 62 -4.85 25.40 15.72
N LEU A 63 -3.65 25.32 15.13
CA LEU A 63 -2.79 26.47 14.85
C LEU A 63 -3.50 27.54 14.00
N ARG A 64 -4.28 27.11 13.01
CA ARG A 64 -5.09 28.00 12.16
C ARG A 64 -6.21 28.70 12.95
N LYS A 65 -6.88 28.01 13.87
CA LYS A 65 -7.88 28.64 14.77
C LYS A 65 -7.23 29.68 15.68
N SER A 66 -6.00 29.43 16.12
CA SER A 66 -5.20 30.36 16.95
C SER A 66 -4.37 31.37 16.14
N ARG A 67 -4.66 31.60 14.85
CA ARG A 67 -3.83 32.43 13.95
C ARG A 67 -3.49 33.83 14.48
N ARG A 68 -4.36 34.44 15.29
CA ARG A 68 -4.16 35.78 15.86
C ARG A 68 -2.92 35.85 16.76
N LEU A 69 -2.56 34.73 17.38
CA LEU A 69 -1.42 34.58 18.29
C LEU A 69 -0.12 34.16 17.57
N LEU A 70 -0.16 34.00 16.24
CA LEU A 70 1.01 33.69 15.42
C LEU A 70 1.47 34.96 14.69
N ASP A 71 2.78 35.15 14.55
CA ASP A 71 3.35 36.15 13.64
C ASP A 71 3.14 35.77 12.17
N ALA A 72 3.44 36.71 11.27
CA ALA A 72 3.27 36.52 9.83
C ALA A 72 4.05 35.32 9.26
N GLN A 73 5.30 35.12 9.70
CA GLN A 73 6.15 34.03 9.22
C GLN A 73 5.56 32.67 9.60
N ARG A 74 5.14 32.51 10.86
CA ARG A 74 4.52 31.27 11.35
C ARG A 74 3.18 30.99 10.68
N ARG A 75 2.36 32.02 10.40
CA ARG A 75 1.11 31.85 9.62
C ARG A 75 1.39 31.29 8.23
N THR A 76 2.40 31.82 7.55
CA THR A 76 2.82 31.34 6.22
C THR A 76 3.29 29.88 6.29
N LEU A 77 4.16 29.54 7.26
CA LEU A 77 4.63 28.16 7.46
C LEU A 77 3.49 27.19 7.73
N VAL A 78 2.54 27.54 8.60
CA VAL A 78 1.35 26.71 8.88
C VAL A 78 0.54 26.47 7.61
N GLY A 79 0.39 27.49 6.75
CA GLY A 79 -0.25 27.34 5.44
C GLY A 79 0.50 26.37 4.52
N GLN A 80 1.83 26.49 4.45
CA GLN A 80 2.66 25.59 3.64
C GLN A 80 2.59 24.14 4.14
N TYR A 81 2.65 23.92 5.46
CA TYR A 81 2.52 22.60 6.06
C TYR A 81 1.14 21.98 5.80
N ASP A 82 0.06 22.76 5.88
CA ASP A 82 -1.30 22.31 5.57
C ASP A 82 -1.42 21.81 4.11
N SER A 83 -0.92 22.60 3.16
CA SER A 83 -0.88 22.18 1.75
C SER A 83 -0.04 20.92 1.56
N LYS A 84 1.14 20.85 2.18
CA LYS A 84 2.04 19.70 2.05
C LYS A 84 1.43 18.41 2.61
N VAL A 85 0.80 18.48 3.78
CA VAL A 85 0.09 17.33 4.40
C VAL A 85 -1.02 16.83 3.47
N LYS A 86 -1.82 17.75 2.90
CA LYS A 86 -2.88 17.40 1.95
C LYS A 86 -2.33 16.71 0.70
N HIS A 87 -1.23 17.20 0.15
CA HIS A 87 -0.57 16.55 -1.00
C HIS A 87 -0.06 15.15 -0.65
N LEU A 88 0.55 14.96 0.53
CA LEU A 88 1.01 13.64 0.96
C LEU A 88 -0.15 12.68 1.22
N LEU A 89 -1.25 13.14 1.82
CA LEU A 89 -2.46 12.32 1.98
C LEU A 89 -3.03 11.89 0.62
N ALA A 90 -3.15 12.82 -0.33
CA ALA A 90 -3.60 12.50 -1.69
C ALA A 90 -2.65 11.51 -2.40
N PHE A 91 -1.33 11.65 -2.19
CA PHE A 91 -0.37 10.68 -2.69
C PHE A 91 -0.59 9.28 -2.11
N LEU A 92 -0.79 9.15 -0.79
CA LEU A 92 -1.05 7.87 -0.16
C LEU A 92 -2.35 7.22 -0.67
N ASP A 93 -3.39 8.02 -0.90
CA ASP A 93 -4.68 7.55 -1.42
C ASP A 93 -4.57 7.05 -2.87
N GLN A 94 -3.77 7.72 -3.70
CA GLN A 94 -3.55 7.36 -5.11
C GLN A 94 -2.42 6.35 -5.32
N PHE A 95 -1.70 5.97 -4.26
CA PHE A 95 -0.51 5.14 -4.39
C PHE A 95 -0.78 3.79 -5.06
N ILE A 96 -1.81 3.07 -4.61
CA ILE A 96 -2.14 1.75 -5.16
C ILE A 96 -2.59 1.81 -6.63
N PRO A 97 -3.58 2.65 -7.01
CA PRO A 97 -3.96 2.79 -8.41
C PRO A 97 -2.77 3.11 -9.33
N GLU A 98 -1.91 4.05 -8.93
CA GLU A 98 -0.78 4.48 -9.75
C GLU A 98 0.34 3.43 -9.80
N TYR A 99 0.63 2.75 -8.68
CA TYR A 99 1.56 1.63 -8.65
C TYR A 99 1.09 0.49 -9.56
N THR A 100 -0.17 0.09 -9.43
CA THR A 100 -0.78 -0.96 -10.27
C THR A 100 -0.69 -0.62 -11.74
N LYS A 101 -1.06 0.61 -12.13
CA LYS A 101 -0.96 1.08 -13.52
C LYS A 101 0.46 0.95 -14.07
N ARG A 102 1.47 1.30 -13.27
CA ARG A 102 2.88 1.21 -13.68
C ARG A 102 3.39 -0.22 -13.78
N GLU A 103 2.99 -1.10 -12.88
CA GLU A 103 3.32 -2.52 -12.95
C GLU A 103 2.67 -3.18 -14.18
N VAL A 104 1.43 -2.81 -14.52
CA VAL A 104 0.79 -3.28 -15.76
C VAL A 104 1.61 -2.87 -16.99
N GLU A 105 2.10 -1.62 -17.05
CA GLU A 105 2.92 -1.20 -18.19
C GLU A 105 4.30 -1.87 -18.19
N ARG A 106 4.93 -2.08 -17.02
CA ARG A 106 6.21 -2.82 -16.91
C ARG A 106 6.10 -4.26 -17.38
N HIS A 107 4.96 -4.90 -17.09
CA HIS A 107 4.67 -6.29 -17.43
C HIS A 107 3.59 -6.38 -18.53
N LYS A 108 3.64 -5.47 -19.51
CA LYS A 108 2.59 -5.32 -20.51
C LYS A 108 2.30 -6.60 -21.28
N THR A 109 3.34 -7.38 -21.62
CA THR A 109 3.18 -8.66 -22.32
C THR A 109 2.34 -9.65 -21.49
N PHE A 110 2.60 -9.74 -20.19
CA PHE A 110 1.85 -10.59 -19.26
C PHE A 110 0.36 -10.19 -19.19
N PHE A 111 0.08 -8.90 -19.01
CA PHE A 111 -1.29 -8.40 -18.89
C PHE A 111 -2.04 -8.27 -20.22
N ALA A 112 -1.34 -8.21 -21.35
CA ALA A 112 -1.95 -8.22 -22.69
C ALA A 112 -2.43 -9.63 -23.09
N PHE A 113 -1.70 -10.67 -22.66
CA PHE A 113 -2.04 -12.07 -22.95
C PHE A 113 -3.38 -12.49 -22.32
N LYS A 114 -3.72 -11.95 -21.15
CA LYS A 114 -4.96 -12.30 -20.44
C LYS A 114 -5.61 -11.07 -19.82
N SER A 115 -6.85 -10.82 -20.22
CA SER A 115 -7.65 -9.73 -19.63
C SER A 115 -8.00 -10.04 -18.17
N PHE A 116 -7.62 -9.16 -17.25
CA PHE A 116 -8.09 -9.15 -15.87
C PHE A 116 -8.85 -7.86 -15.65
N ASP A 117 -9.92 -7.90 -14.87
CA ASP A 117 -10.57 -6.66 -14.44
C ASP A 117 -9.64 -5.89 -13.47
N ARG A 118 -10.09 -4.71 -13.05
CA ARG A 118 -9.29 -3.82 -12.21
C ARG A 118 -8.99 -4.45 -10.85
N GLU A 119 -9.99 -5.05 -10.19
CA GLU A 119 -9.81 -5.68 -8.88
C GLU A 119 -8.90 -6.91 -8.94
N GLN A 120 -9.03 -7.73 -9.97
CA GLN A 120 -8.17 -8.89 -10.22
C GLN A 120 -6.73 -8.44 -10.50
N THR A 121 -6.55 -7.42 -11.32
CA THR A 121 -5.23 -6.86 -11.64
C THR A 121 -4.54 -6.32 -10.39
N GLU A 122 -5.27 -5.57 -9.56
CA GLU A 122 -4.74 -5.12 -8.26
C GLU A 122 -4.38 -6.33 -7.39
N ALA A 123 -5.26 -7.33 -7.25
CA ALA A 123 -5.01 -8.51 -6.44
C ALA A 123 -3.80 -9.35 -6.91
N ILE A 124 -3.49 -9.33 -8.21
CA ILE A 124 -2.31 -9.99 -8.78
C ILE A 124 -1.03 -9.22 -8.44
N ILE A 125 -1.04 -7.90 -8.60
CA ILE A 125 0.14 -7.04 -8.43
C ILE A 125 0.49 -6.77 -6.96
N LYS A 126 -0.52 -6.75 -6.08
CA LYS A 126 -0.37 -6.32 -4.69
C LYS A 126 0.73 -7.08 -3.93
N LYS A 127 1.71 -6.35 -3.39
CA LYS A 127 2.88 -6.91 -2.68
C LYS A 127 2.81 -6.71 -1.17
N ASP A 128 1.62 -6.58 -0.59
CA ASP A 128 1.48 -6.63 0.87
C ASP A 128 1.88 -8.03 1.38
N GLU A 129 2.45 -8.11 2.58
CA GLU A 129 2.82 -9.38 3.22
C GLU A 129 1.60 -10.32 3.36
N PHE A 130 0.45 -9.75 3.73
CA PHE A 130 -0.82 -10.47 3.86
C PHE A 130 -1.87 -9.85 2.94
N ASN A 131 -2.39 -10.65 2.01
CA ASN A 131 -3.43 -10.25 1.07
C ASN A 131 -4.67 -11.12 1.23
N LEU A 132 -5.76 -10.53 1.75
CA LEU A 132 -7.07 -11.17 1.77
C LEU A 132 -7.88 -10.69 0.55
N VAL A 133 -8.27 -11.65 -0.28
CA VAL A 133 -9.16 -11.41 -1.44
C VAL A 133 -10.51 -12.07 -1.15
N ILE A 134 -11.54 -11.26 -0.98
CA ILE A 134 -12.92 -11.72 -0.77
C ILE A 134 -13.66 -11.61 -2.10
N ALA A 135 -14.25 -12.70 -2.59
CA ALA A 135 -14.90 -12.68 -3.88
C ALA A 135 -16.08 -13.67 -3.98
N GLY A 136 -17.17 -13.22 -4.60
CA GLY A 136 -18.39 -14.00 -4.81
C GLY A 136 -18.21 -15.20 -5.73
N ALA A 137 -19.24 -16.06 -5.84
CA ALA A 137 -19.25 -17.12 -6.83
C ALA A 137 -19.14 -16.53 -8.26
N GLY A 138 -18.42 -17.20 -9.16
CA GLY A 138 -18.24 -16.74 -10.55
C GLY A 138 -17.30 -15.55 -10.75
N SER A 139 -16.75 -14.93 -9.70
CA SER A 139 -15.89 -13.74 -9.79
C SER A 139 -14.45 -13.99 -10.30
N GLY A 140 -14.15 -15.20 -10.76
CA GLY A 140 -12.82 -15.55 -11.25
C GLY A 140 -11.76 -15.83 -10.17
N LYS A 141 -12.11 -16.24 -8.94
CA LYS A 141 -11.16 -16.55 -7.85
C LYS A 141 -9.94 -17.38 -8.29
N THR A 142 -10.19 -18.53 -8.91
CA THR A 142 -9.12 -19.42 -9.38
C THR A 142 -8.25 -18.75 -10.43
N ARG A 143 -8.85 -17.98 -11.35
CA ARG A 143 -8.15 -17.19 -12.38
C ARG A 143 -7.26 -16.12 -11.76
N THR A 144 -7.71 -15.43 -10.71
CA THR A 144 -6.89 -14.46 -9.99
C THR A 144 -5.72 -15.12 -9.27
N LEU A 145 -5.95 -16.27 -8.64
CA LEU A 145 -4.89 -17.02 -7.93
C LEU A 145 -3.82 -17.55 -8.89
N THR A 146 -4.21 -18.18 -10.01
CA THR A 146 -3.25 -18.64 -11.02
C THR A 146 -2.53 -17.48 -11.68
N GLY A 147 -3.24 -16.38 -11.99
CA GLY A 147 -2.65 -15.15 -12.48
C GLY A 147 -1.62 -14.57 -11.51
N ARG A 148 -1.91 -14.57 -10.21
CA ARG A 148 -0.97 -14.11 -9.18
C ARG A 148 0.28 -14.99 -9.10
N TYR A 149 0.10 -16.31 -9.09
CA TYR A 149 1.22 -17.25 -9.09
C TYR A 149 2.13 -17.02 -10.32
N ALA A 150 1.53 -16.91 -11.51
CA ALA A 150 2.27 -16.66 -12.73
C ALA A 150 2.97 -15.29 -12.73
N PHE A 151 2.31 -14.25 -12.21
CA PHE A 151 2.90 -12.93 -12.10
C PHE A 151 4.10 -12.87 -11.14
N LEU A 152 4.07 -13.66 -10.06
CA LEU A 152 5.23 -13.77 -9.15
C LEU A 152 6.43 -14.40 -9.87
N ILE A 153 6.20 -15.42 -10.71
CA ILE A 153 7.26 -16.02 -11.54
C ILE A 153 7.79 -15.02 -12.56
N GLU A 154 6.89 -14.32 -13.27
CA GLU A 154 7.24 -13.24 -14.20
C GLU A 154 8.07 -12.14 -13.51
N SER A 155 7.81 -11.90 -12.21
CA SER A 155 8.54 -10.94 -11.37
C SER A 155 9.87 -11.48 -10.83
N GLY A 156 10.28 -12.69 -11.22
CA GLY A 156 11.59 -13.28 -10.90
C GLY A 156 11.59 -14.38 -9.84
N ALA A 157 10.44 -14.77 -9.29
CA ALA A 157 10.38 -15.90 -8.36
C ALA A 157 10.51 -17.24 -9.11
N SER A 158 11.17 -18.22 -8.50
CA SER A 158 11.16 -19.60 -8.95
C SER A 158 9.88 -20.32 -8.50
N PRO A 159 9.40 -21.35 -9.24
CA PRO A 159 8.23 -22.13 -8.82
C PRO A 159 8.33 -22.73 -7.42
N ASN A 160 9.54 -23.04 -6.95
CA ASN A 160 9.76 -23.65 -5.63
C ASN A 160 9.65 -22.65 -4.47
N GLU A 161 9.71 -21.35 -4.75
CA GLU A 161 9.52 -20.29 -3.75
C GLU A 161 8.04 -19.94 -3.52
N ILE A 162 7.13 -20.49 -4.34
CA ILE A 162 5.70 -20.20 -4.29
C ILE A 162 4.95 -21.49 -3.99
N LEU A 163 4.26 -21.54 -2.86
CA LEU A 163 3.35 -22.66 -2.53
C LEU A 163 1.90 -22.21 -2.68
N ALA A 164 1.15 -22.89 -3.54
CA ALA A 164 -0.30 -22.72 -3.62
C ALA A 164 -1.00 -23.89 -2.92
N LEU A 165 -1.91 -23.58 -1.99
CA LEU A 165 -2.67 -24.56 -1.25
C LEU A 165 -4.15 -24.55 -1.63
N ALA A 166 -4.68 -25.74 -1.90
CA ALA A 166 -6.10 -25.97 -2.11
C ALA A 166 -6.66 -26.98 -1.09
N TYR A 167 -7.97 -26.93 -0.86
CA TYR A 167 -8.63 -27.87 0.06
C TYR A 167 -8.83 -29.25 -0.58
N THR A 168 -9.29 -29.28 -1.84
CA THR A 168 -9.56 -30.52 -2.57
C THR A 168 -8.45 -30.84 -3.56
N LYS A 169 -8.28 -32.13 -3.87
CA LYS A 169 -7.35 -32.61 -4.91
C LYS A 169 -7.71 -32.05 -6.28
N SER A 170 -9.01 -32.05 -6.63
CA SER A 170 -9.50 -31.53 -7.90
C SER A 170 -9.17 -30.04 -8.10
N ALA A 171 -9.25 -29.22 -7.05
CA ALA A 171 -8.91 -27.81 -7.13
C ALA A 171 -7.40 -27.58 -7.28
N ALA A 172 -6.57 -28.41 -6.63
CA ALA A 172 -5.11 -28.39 -6.83
C ALA A 172 -4.75 -28.77 -8.27
N GLU A 173 -5.32 -29.85 -8.79
CA GLU A 173 -5.11 -30.32 -10.17
C GLU A 173 -5.56 -29.26 -11.18
N GLU A 174 -6.75 -28.67 -11.02
CA GLU A 174 -7.24 -27.60 -11.91
C GLU A 174 -6.27 -26.40 -11.94
N MET A 175 -5.77 -25.99 -10.78
CA MET A 175 -4.84 -24.86 -10.68
C MET A 175 -3.50 -25.20 -11.34
N GLU A 176 -2.98 -26.41 -11.15
CA GLU A 176 -1.75 -26.88 -11.82
C GLU A 176 -1.92 -26.94 -13.34
N HIS A 177 -3.04 -27.48 -13.84
CA HIS A 177 -3.36 -27.51 -15.26
C HIS A 177 -3.42 -26.11 -15.87
N ARG A 178 -4.10 -25.17 -15.22
CA ARG A 178 -4.14 -23.77 -15.68
C ARG A 178 -2.75 -23.14 -15.74
N LEU A 179 -1.92 -23.34 -14.71
CA LEU A 179 -0.55 -22.81 -14.70
C LEU A 179 0.31 -23.41 -15.83
N ARG A 180 0.13 -24.71 -16.10
CA ARG A 180 0.84 -25.41 -17.17
C ARG A 180 0.36 -24.96 -18.57
N ASP A 181 -0.94 -24.94 -18.80
CA ASP A 181 -1.52 -24.83 -20.13
C ASP A 181 -1.75 -23.38 -20.55
N GLU A 182 -2.07 -22.49 -19.60
CA GLU A 182 -2.30 -21.07 -19.88
C GLU A 182 -1.03 -20.24 -19.73
N TYR A 183 -0.16 -20.58 -18.77
CA TYR A 183 1.04 -19.78 -18.45
C TYR A 183 2.35 -20.48 -18.78
N HIS A 184 2.31 -21.71 -19.30
CA HIS A 184 3.50 -22.51 -19.64
C HIS A 184 4.44 -22.76 -18.45
N ILE A 185 3.92 -22.71 -17.22
CA ILE A 185 4.67 -22.92 -16.00
C ILE A 185 4.70 -24.41 -15.69
N LYS A 186 5.87 -25.03 -15.85
CA LYS A 186 6.12 -26.42 -15.45
C LYS A 186 6.62 -26.47 -14.00
N GLY A 187 6.21 -27.49 -13.26
CA GLY A 187 6.66 -27.70 -11.88
C GLY A 187 6.09 -26.68 -10.88
N ALA A 188 4.89 -26.16 -11.14
CA ALA A 188 4.20 -25.33 -10.15
C ALA A 188 3.98 -26.11 -8.84
N ASN A 189 4.35 -25.54 -7.70
CA ASN A 189 4.17 -26.16 -6.40
C ASN A 189 2.75 -25.87 -5.88
N VAL A 190 1.81 -26.68 -6.37
CA VAL A 190 0.39 -26.65 -6.00
C VAL A 190 0.06 -27.93 -5.24
N ARG A 191 -0.46 -27.81 -4.01
CA ARG A 191 -0.69 -28.95 -3.12
C ARG A 191 -2.01 -28.84 -2.37
N THR A 192 -2.44 -29.97 -1.83
CA THR A 192 -3.47 -29.97 -0.77
C THR A 192 -2.82 -29.90 0.61
N PHE A 193 -3.56 -29.44 1.61
CA PHE A 193 -3.10 -29.46 3.01
C PHE A 193 -2.64 -30.85 3.45
N HIS A 194 -3.40 -31.90 3.11
CA HIS A 194 -3.06 -33.28 3.45
C HIS A 194 -1.76 -33.76 2.79
N SER A 195 -1.55 -33.40 1.51
CA SER A 195 -0.34 -33.79 0.80
C SER A 195 0.90 -33.10 1.38
N LEU A 196 0.79 -31.81 1.70
CA LEU A 196 1.89 -31.08 2.34
C LEU A 196 2.20 -31.65 3.74
N GLY A 197 1.16 -31.93 4.54
CA GLY A 197 1.34 -32.47 5.89
C GLY A 197 2.09 -33.80 5.91
N ARG A 198 1.88 -34.68 4.91
CA ARG A 198 2.59 -35.96 4.79
C ARG A 198 4.07 -35.83 4.41
N GLU A 199 4.46 -34.74 3.76
CA GLU A 199 5.84 -34.51 3.34
C GLU A 199 6.70 -33.90 4.46
N LEU A 200 6.07 -33.13 5.35
CA LEU A 200 6.73 -32.46 6.47
C LEU A 200 6.80 -33.29 7.75
N ALA A 201 6.08 -34.42 7.80
CA ALA A 201 6.04 -35.34 8.94
C ALA A 201 7.09 -36.44 8.79
#